data_AF-C4KEF1-F1
#
_entry.id   AF-C4KEF1-F1
#
_cell.length_a   1.000
_cell.length_b   1.000
_cell.length_c   1.000
_cell.angle_alpha   90.00
_cell.angle_beta   90.00
_cell.angle_gamma   90.00
#
_symmetry.space_group_name_H-M   'P 1'
#
loop_
_entity.id
_entity.type
_entity.pdbx_description
1 polymer ?
#
loop_
_entity_poly.entity_id
_entity_poly.type
_entity_poly.pdbx_seq_one_letter_code
_entity_poly.pdbx_strand_id
1 'polypeptide(L)'
;MPKISISLLALGVVAGIISFAWAADHLPLYNVRFLPFGLRAFFAFDSILAIVAGILFILSFRLFALKIIYLLEVIYWWVNYLLLTLTRVLPAPLVGRPLPVTTGPALIAFVLDIILIILSTTLYILVSSKQ
;
A
#
# COMPACT_ATOMS: atom_id res chain seq x y z
N MET A 1 -2.95 -31.35 -0.02
CA MET A 1 -2.73 -29.89 -0.17
C MET A 1 -3.95 -29.30 -0.89
N PRO A 2 -4.57 -28.23 -0.39
CA PRO A 2 -5.66 -27.57 -1.11
C PRO A 2 -5.15 -27.10 -2.48
N LYS A 3 -5.95 -27.27 -3.54
CA LYS A 3 -5.59 -26.78 -4.88
C LYS A 3 -5.43 -25.26 -4.82
N ILE A 4 -4.24 -24.77 -5.14
CA ILE A 4 -3.97 -23.35 -5.26
C ILE A 4 -4.79 -22.79 -6.43
N SER A 5 -5.60 -21.77 -6.17
CA SER A 5 -6.31 -21.05 -7.21
C SER A 5 -5.33 -20.23 -8.02
N ILE A 6 -5.16 -20.54 -9.31
CA ILE A 6 -4.29 -19.78 -10.22
C ILE A 6 -4.64 -18.29 -10.19
N SER A 7 -5.94 -17.96 -10.08
CA SER A 7 -6.42 -16.58 -9.94
C SER A 7 -5.92 -15.87 -8.67
N LEU A 8 -5.90 -16.55 -7.52
CA LEU A 8 -5.37 -15.97 -6.26
C LEU A 8 -3.87 -15.72 -6.38
N LEU A 9 -3.14 -16.67 -6.96
CA LEU A 9 -1.71 -16.53 -7.19
C LEU A 9 -1.42 -15.34 -8.11
N ALA A 10 -2.12 -15.25 -9.25
CA ALA A 10 -1.95 -14.16 -10.20
C ALA A 10 -2.26 -12.80 -9.58
N LEU A 11 -3.39 -12.68 -8.87
CA LEU A 11 -3.78 -11.45 -8.17
C LEU A 11 -2.76 -11.08 -7.08
N GLY A 12 -2.30 -12.05 -6.30
CA GLY A 12 -1.27 -11.83 -5.28
C GLY A 12 0.06 -11.36 -5.87
N VAL A 13 0.49 -11.94 -6.98
CA VAL A 13 1.73 -11.50 -7.66
C VAL A 13 1.57 -10.08 -8.21
N VAL A 14 0.45 -9.77 -8.86
CA VAL A 14 0.18 -8.42 -9.40
C VAL A 14 0.13 -7.39 -8.27
N ALA A 15 -0.61 -7.67 -7.19
CA ALA A 15 -0.66 -6.80 -6.01
C ALA A 15 0.72 -6.60 -5.39
N GLY A 16 1.52 -7.67 -5.30
CA GLY A 16 2.89 -7.59 -4.80
C GLY A 16 3.80 -6.68 -5.61
N ILE A 17 3.77 -6.81 -6.94
CA ILE A 17 4.55 -5.96 -7.85
C ILE A 17 4.14 -4.50 -7.71
N ILE A 18 2.84 -4.21 -7.64
CA ILE A 18 2.33 -2.84 -7.50
C ILE A 18 2.71 -2.25 -6.14
N SER A 19 2.71 -3.06 -5.08
CA SER A 19 3.21 -2.67 -3.75
C SER A 19 4.70 -2.29 -3.78
N PHE A 20 5.51 -3.05 -4.52
CA PHE A 20 6.92 -2.71 -4.71
C PHE A 20 7.11 -1.45 -5.55
N ALA A 21 6.26 -1.22 -6.55
CA ALA A 21 6.28 0.02 -7.33
C ALA A 21 5.96 1.24 -6.46
N TRP A 22 4.98 1.10 -5.55
CA TRP A 22 4.67 2.13 -4.55
C TRP A 22 5.88 2.45 -3.67
N ALA A 23 6.53 1.42 -3.13
CA ALA A 23 7.73 1.59 -2.32
C ALA A 23 8.89 2.22 -3.10
N ALA A 24 9.05 1.87 -4.38
CA ALA A 24 10.09 2.43 -5.25
C ALA A 24 9.89 3.93 -5.53
N ASP A 25 8.64 4.40 -5.60
CA ASP A 25 8.33 5.83 -5.75
C ASP A 25 8.58 6.63 -4.46
N HIS A 26 8.27 6.04 -3.30
CA HIS A 26 8.30 6.73 -2.01
C HIS A 26 9.62 6.64 -1.25
N LEU A 27 10.36 5.53 -1.36
CA LEU A 27 11.62 5.35 -0.65
C LEU A 27 12.67 6.43 -0.95
N PRO A 28 12.82 6.92 -2.21
CA PRO A 28 13.72 8.02 -2.53
C PRO A 28 13.40 9.32 -1.78
N LEU A 29 12.16 9.52 -1.32
CA LEU A 29 11.74 10.72 -0.59
C LEU A 29 12.48 10.88 0.75
N TYR A 30 13.04 9.81 1.31
CA TYR A 30 13.92 9.89 2.47
C TYR A 30 15.14 10.80 2.24
N ASN A 31 15.66 10.83 1.01
CA ASN A 31 16.86 11.58 0.66
C ASN A 31 16.58 13.05 0.29
N VAL A 32 15.31 13.47 0.27
CA VAL A 32 14.91 14.82 -0.12
C VAL A 32 15.19 15.80 1.02
N ARG A 33 16.27 16.57 0.89
CA ARG A 33 16.81 17.40 2.00
C ARG A 33 15.90 18.53 2.47
N PHE A 34 14.99 19.03 1.63
CA PHE A 34 14.07 20.11 1.99
C PHE A 34 12.84 19.65 2.77
N LEU A 35 12.60 18.33 2.90
CA LEU A 35 11.52 17.80 3.72
C LEU A 35 11.94 17.69 5.19
N PRO A 36 11.03 17.96 6.16
CA PRO A 36 11.30 17.74 7.58
C PRO A 36 11.74 16.30 7.87
N PHE A 37 12.67 16.11 8.82
CA PHE A 37 13.19 14.78 9.14
C PHE A 37 12.09 13.76 9.46
N GLY A 38 11.08 14.16 10.25
CA GLY A 38 9.96 13.27 10.60
C GLY A 38 9.19 12.76 9.37
N LEU A 39 9.00 13.61 8.36
CA LEU A 39 8.32 13.24 7.11
C LEU A 39 9.20 12.32 6.24
N ARG A 40 10.51 12.57 6.19
CA ARG A 40 11.47 11.69 5.50
C ARG A 40 11.50 10.29 6.13
N ALA A 41 11.60 10.23 7.46
CA ALA A 41 11.58 8.98 8.20
C ALA A 41 10.25 8.23 7.98
N PHE A 42 9.12 8.94 8.01
CA PHE A 42 7.80 8.37 7.69
C PHE A 42 7.80 7.66 6.33
N PHE A 43 8.23 8.32 5.25
CA PHE A 43 8.28 7.69 3.93
C PHE A 43 9.19 6.45 3.88
N ALA A 44 10.32 6.46 4.60
CA ALA A 44 11.19 5.29 4.67
C ALA A 44 10.52 4.11 5.39
N PHE A 45 9.90 4.35 6.56
CA PHE A 45 9.19 3.32 7.31
C PHE A 45 8.00 2.77 6.53
N ASP A 46 7.23 3.64 5.91
CA ASP A 46 6.05 3.25 5.13
C ASP A 46 6.44 2.46 3.88
N SER A 47 7.52 2.84 3.21
CA SER A 47 8.07 2.06 2.09
C SER A 47 8.51 0.65 2.51
N ILE A 48 9.05 0.48 3.72
CA ILE A 48 9.38 -0.85 4.26
C ILE A 48 8.09 -1.65 4.50
N LEU A 49 7.04 -1.04 5.04
CA LEU A 49 5.74 -1.70 5.22
C LEU A 49 5.13 -2.10 3.87
N ALA A 50 5.22 -1.25 2.84
CA ALA A 50 4.80 -1.58 1.49
C ALA A 50 5.60 -2.75 0.89
N ILE A 51 6.90 -2.88 1.19
CA ILE A 51 7.68 -4.05 0.78
C ILE A 51 7.17 -5.31 1.50
N VAL A 52 6.93 -5.23 2.81
CA VAL A 52 6.39 -6.36 3.59
C VAL A 52 5.02 -6.77 3.04
N ALA A 53 4.14 -5.80 2.77
CA ALA A 53 2.84 -6.02 2.14
C ALA A 53 2.98 -6.71 0.77
N GLY A 54 3.94 -6.27 -0.04
CA GLY A 54 4.20 -6.88 -1.35
C GLY A 54 4.62 -8.35 -1.25
N ILE A 55 5.45 -8.69 -0.26
CA ILE A 55 5.84 -10.08 0.04
C ILE A 55 4.63 -10.89 0.49
N LEU A 56 3.78 -10.34 1.37
CA LEU A 56 2.58 -11.00 1.88
C LEU A 56 1.55 -11.26 0.78
N PHE A 57 1.36 -10.32 -0.17
CA PHE A 57 0.55 -10.55 -1.36
C PHE A 57 1.05 -11.70 -2.21
N ILE A 58 2.36 -11.78 -2.46
CA ILE A 58 2.95 -12.90 -3.22
C ILE A 58 2.76 -14.22 -2.46
N LEU A 59 2.91 -14.21 -1.14
CA LEU A 59 2.75 -15.39 -0.29
C LEU A 59 1.28 -15.75 0.04
N SER A 60 0.31 -14.96 -0.43
CA SER A 60 -1.12 -15.16 -0.19
C SER A 60 -1.57 -16.61 -0.43
N PHE A 61 -1.13 -17.24 -1.51
CA PHE A 61 -1.48 -18.62 -1.83
C PHE A 61 -1.09 -19.65 -0.75
N ARG A 62 -0.07 -19.36 0.09
CA ARG A 62 0.33 -20.18 1.23
C ARG A 62 -0.31 -19.74 2.54
N LEU A 63 -0.58 -18.44 2.68
CA LEU A 63 -1.11 -17.81 3.89
C LEU A 63 -2.65 -17.79 3.93
N PHE A 64 -3.32 -18.53 3.04
CA PHE A 64 -4.79 -18.61 2.95
C PHE A 64 -5.50 -18.86 4.29
N ALA A 65 -4.87 -19.61 5.22
CA ALA A 65 -5.44 -19.88 6.54
C ALA A 65 -5.47 -18.65 7.47
N LEU A 66 -4.66 -17.63 7.21
CA LEU A 66 -4.51 -16.44 8.04
C LEU A 66 -5.28 -15.26 7.45
N LYS A 67 -6.62 -15.33 7.50
CA LYS A 67 -7.54 -14.28 7.01
C LYS A 67 -7.19 -12.88 7.52
N ILE A 68 -6.67 -12.79 8.74
CA ILE A 68 -6.28 -11.52 9.36
C ILE A 68 -5.22 -10.77 8.53
N ILE A 69 -4.31 -11.47 7.84
CA ILE A 69 -3.27 -10.85 7.02
C ILE A 69 -3.91 -10.07 5.87
N TYR A 70 -4.88 -10.67 5.19
CA TYR A 70 -5.60 -10.02 4.09
C TYR A 70 -6.41 -8.81 4.54
N LEU A 71 -6.98 -8.86 5.75
CA LEU A 71 -7.66 -7.70 6.33
C LEU A 71 -6.66 -6.58 6.67
N LEU A 72 -5.49 -6.93 7.21
CA LEU A 72 -4.43 -5.96 7.50
C LEU A 72 -3.91 -5.29 6.22
N GLU A 73 -3.78 -6.02 5.11
CA GLU A 73 -3.49 -5.45 3.79
C GLU A 73 -4.53 -4.40 3.39
N VAL A 74 -5.82 -4.74 3.46
CA VAL A 74 -6.91 -3.82 3.14
C VAL A 74 -6.82 -2.55 4.00
N ILE A 75 -6.65 -2.72 5.32
CA ILE A 75 -6.53 -1.60 6.25
C ILE A 75 -5.31 -0.73 5.91
N TYR A 76 -4.16 -1.35 5.63
CA TYR A 76 -2.93 -0.64 5.33
C TYR A 76 -3.06 0.28 4.10
N TRP A 77 -3.62 -0.23 2.99
CA TRP A 77 -3.80 0.58 1.79
C TRP A 77 -4.86 1.67 1.95
N TRP A 78 -5.91 1.42 2.73
CA TRP A 78 -6.87 2.47 3.10
C TRP A 78 -6.24 3.56 3.96
N VAL A 79 -5.41 3.19 4.94
CA VAL A 79 -4.68 4.17 5.76
C VAL A 79 -3.80 5.05 4.89
N ASN A 80 -3.07 4.47 3.93
CA ASN A 80 -2.27 5.23 2.97
C ASN A 80 -3.10 6.23 2.15
N TYR A 81 -4.16 5.75 1.51
CA TYR A 81 -5.07 6.60 0.73
C TYR A 81 -5.67 7.74 1.56
N LEU A 82 -6.11 7.44 2.78
CA LEU A 82 -6.70 8.43 3.68
C LEU A 82 -5.66 9.43 4.18
N LEU A 83 -4.47 9.01 4.57
CA LEU A 83 -3.39 9.92 4.96
C LEU A 83 -3.00 10.84 3.80
N LEU A 84 -2.89 10.30 2.59
CA LEU A 84 -2.63 11.05 1.38
C LEU A 84 -3.74 12.09 1.14
N THR A 85 -5.01 11.68 1.17
CA THR A 85 -6.18 12.56 1.00
C THR A 85 -6.23 13.66 2.06
N LEU A 86 -6.12 13.29 3.34
CA LEU A 86 -6.24 14.20 4.47
C LEU A 86 -5.16 15.27 4.43
N THR A 87 -3.94 14.94 4.03
CA THR A 87 -2.84 15.93 3.92
C THR A 87 -3.01 16.90 2.73
N ARG A 88 -3.97 16.67 1.83
CA ARG A 88 -4.33 17.60 0.72
C ARG A 88 -5.54 18.46 1.06
N VAL A 89 -6.38 18.03 1.99
CA VAL A 89 -7.57 18.77 2.43
C VAL A 89 -7.27 19.57 3.71
N LEU A 90 -6.56 18.96 4.64
CA LEU A 90 -6.21 19.52 5.95
C LEU A 90 -4.73 19.91 6.01
N PRO A 91 -4.33 20.80 6.95
CA PRO A 91 -2.93 21.08 7.21
C PRO A 91 -2.14 19.81 7.49
N ALA A 92 -1.13 19.52 6.66
CA ALA A 92 -0.30 18.35 6.87
C ALA A 92 0.51 18.52 8.17
N PRO A 93 0.65 17.45 8.98
CA PRO A 93 1.52 17.47 10.15
C PRO A 93 2.92 17.95 9.76
N LEU A 94 3.54 18.76 10.63
CA LEU A 94 4.90 19.31 10.44
C LEU A 94 5.06 20.33 9.30
N VAL A 95 4.04 20.55 8.45
CA VAL A 95 4.06 21.52 7.35
C VAL A 95 3.11 22.70 7.62
N GLY A 96 2.02 22.47 8.36
CA GLY A 96 1.10 23.53 8.80
C GLY A 96 0.19 24.11 7.71
N ARG A 97 0.22 23.53 6.50
CA ARG A 97 -0.66 23.86 5.38
C ARG A 97 -0.96 22.60 4.55
N PRO A 98 -2.06 22.57 3.79
CA PRO A 98 -2.33 21.47 2.87
C PRO A 98 -1.20 21.31 1.83
N LEU A 99 -0.91 20.07 1.47
CA LEU A 99 0.04 19.74 0.42
C LEU A 99 -0.60 19.89 -0.96
N PRO A 100 0.18 20.24 -2.00
CA PRO A 100 -0.33 20.33 -3.36
C PRO A 100 -0.79 18.96 -3.88
N VAL A 101 -1.90 18.96 -4.62
CA VAL A 101 -2.47 17.77 -5.27
C VAL A 101 -1.74 17.44 -6.58
N THR A 102 -1.17 18.44 -7.24
CA THR A 102 -0.69 18.36 -8.64
C THR A 102 0.80 18.02 -8.78
N THR A 103 1.47 17.56 -7.73
CA THR A 103 2.88 17.12 -7.82
C THR A 103 2.97 15.64 -8.18
N GLY A 104 3.91 15.29 -9.06
CA GLY A 104 4.03 13.95 -9.67
C GLY A 104 3.88 12.77 -8.70
N PRO A 105 4.73 12.68 -7.65
CA PRO A 105 4.68 11.55 -6.70
C PRO A 105 3.32 11.41 -5.99
N ALA A 106 2.63 12.53 -5.72
CA ALA A 106 1.33 12.49 -5.06
C ALA A 106 0.25 11.88 -5.95
N LEU A 107 0.24 12.21 -7.24
CA LEU A 107 -0.74 11.66 -8.18
C LEU A 107 -0.49 10.16 -8.43
N ILE A 108 0.79 9.77 -8.55
CA ILE A 108 1.18 8.37 -8.69
C ILE A 108 0.73 7.58 -7.45
N ALA A 109 0.98 8.09 -6.25
CA ALA A 109 0.55 7.49 -4.99
C ALA A 109 -0.97 7.26 -4.95
N PHE A 110 -1.79 8.26 -5.30
CA PHE A 110 -3.25 8.12 -5.35
C PHE A 110 -3.70 6.97 -6.25
N VAL A 111 -3.11 6.87 -7.44
CA VAL A 111 -3.46 5.82 -8.41
C VAL A 111 -3.05 4.44 -7.87
N LEU A 112 -1.84 4.31 -7.33
CA LEU A 112 -1.35 3.05 -6.78
C LEU A 112 -2.18 2.61 -5.57
N ASP A 113 -2.52 3.53 -4.66
CA ASP A 113 -3.36 3.25 -3.49
C ASP A 113 -4.73 2.71 -3.89
N ILE A 114 -5.40 3.34 -4.87
CA ILE A 114 -6.71 2.88 -5.36
C ILE A 114 -6.60 1.47 -5.94
N ILE A 115 -5.58 1.20 -6.75
CA ILE A 115 -5.38 -0.12 -7.34
C ILE A 115 -5.13 -1.17 -6.24
N LEU A 116 -4.28 -0.85 -5.25
CA LEU A 116 -3.96 -1.75 -4.15
C LEU A 116 -5.14 -1.99 -3.21
N ILE A 117 -6.01 -1.00 -2.99
CA ILE A 117 -7.28 -1.17 -2.27
C ILE A 117 -8.19 -2.15 -3.01
N ILE A 118 -8.35 -2.00 -4.33
CA ILE A 118 -9.17 -2.90 -5.14
C ILE A 118 -8.61 -4.32 -5.08
N LEU A 119 -7.30 -4.49 -5.28
CA LEU A 119 -6.65 -5.80 -5.29
C LEU A 119 -6.69 -6.48 -3.92
N SER A 120 -6.35 -5.77 -2.85
CA SER A 120 -6.39 -6.29 -1.48
C SER A 120 -7.80 -6.69 -1.06
N THR A 121 -8.79 -5.86 -1.38
CA THR A 121 -10.20 -6.14 -1.07
C THR A 121 -10.71 -7.34 -1.86
N THR A 122 -10.36 -7.43 -3.15
CA THR A 122 -10.72 -8.58 -4.00
C THR A 122 -10.10 -9.88 -3.46
N LEU A 123 -8.81 -9.85 -3.10
CA LEU A 123 -8.13 -10.99 -2.48
C LEU A 123 -8.80 -11.41 -1.16
N TYR A 124 -9.12 -10.44 -0.30
CA TYR A 124 -9.81 -10.70 0.97
C TYR A 124 -11.17 -11.38 0.77
N ILE A 125 -11.99 -10.90 -0.18
CA ILE A 125 -13.30 -11.47 -0.50
C ILE A 125 -13.14 -12.90 -1.02
N LEU A 126 -12.26 -13.12 -2.01
CA LEU A 126 -12.05 -14.44 -2.63
C LEU A 126 -11.51 -15.48 -1.65
N VAL A 127 -10.68 -15.06 -0.70
CA VAL A 127 -10.17 -15.94 0.36
C VAL A 127 -11.26 -16.23 1.38
N SER A 128 -12.10 -15.25 1.69
CA SER A 128 -13.18 -15.39 2.66
C SER A 128 -14.35 -16.23 2.15
N SER A 129 -14.64 -16.19 0.84
CA SER A 129 -15.76 -16.88 0.20
C SER A 129 -15.49 -18.35 -0.14
N LYS A 130 -14.26 -18.83 0.02
CA LYS A 130 -13.85 -20.22 -0.29
C LYS A 130 -13.89 -21.15 0.94
N GLN A 131 -14.52 -20.71 2.02
CA GLN A 131 -14.93 -21.56 3.15
C GLN A 131 -16.37 -22.01 2.95
#